data_AF-A0A6P0XCA5-F1
#
_entry.id   AF-A0A6P0XCA5-F1
#
_cell.length_a   1.000
_cell.length_b   1.000
_cell.length_c   1.000
_cell.angle_alpha   90.00
_cell.angle_beta   90.00
_cell.angle_gamma   90.00
#
_symmetry.space_group_name_H-M   'P 1'
#
loop_
_entity.id
_entity.type
_entity.pdbx_description
1 polymer ?
#
loop_
_entity_poly.entity_id
_entity_poly.type
_entity_poly.pdbx_seq_one_letter_code
_entity_poly.pdbx_strand_id
1 'polypeptide(L)'
;MNVKSIKQLALQSSLLEHLSYSQRVLEFSNRLDSISTLNELLAYTKEFMFTERDYYQSIGAQQVENFIRDLEELFLCFYQNDFNSIPLKSLIIILLKQQVEICWYDGFDRYLNSDQIDCDRQLYDLTSRPPRYHLNFSFTVLQEAGIHRFLNSLKRRLRLLLNHPAGGTVGMKTVRCKLAIIALLNQLSDDVGKLCRRSVSLQVNSIIRTVEHQQHLAGLGYWAPQTTSHSTGYAVDIEQAWYAKNDRQLFEGIQLVLEDYARRLHLNVIDEERIWHICLNPQLIEFYENRLSLWTI
;
A
#
# COMPACT_ATOMS: atom_id res chain seq x y z
N MET A 1 -26.31 21.93 18.70
CA MET A 1 -25.66 21.41 17.48
C MET A 1 -25.32 19.95 17.73
N ASN A 2 -25.80 19.02 16.89
CA ASN A 2 -25.71 17.57 17.13
C ASN A 2 -24.27 17.07 16.86
N VAL A 3 -23.65 16.39 17.82
CA VAL A 3 -22.25 15.91 17.75
C VAL A 3 -21.98 15.03 16.51
N LYS A 4 -23.01 14.33 16.00
CA LYS A 4 -22.93 13.58 14.73
C LYS A 4 -22.70 14.49 13.51
N SER A 5 -23.29 15.68 13.49
CA SER A 5 -23.16 16.63 12.37
C SER A 5 -21.77 17.28 12.33
N ILE A 6 -21.15 17.55 13.48
CA ILE A 6 -19.79 18.13 13.54
C ILE A 6 -18.73 17.11 13.11
N LYS A 7 -18.85 15.84 13.54
CA LYS A 7 -17.95 14.77 13.07
C LYS A 7 -18.05 14.58 11.55
N GLN A 8 -19.27 14.57 11.01
CA GLN A 8 -19.50 14.38 9.58
C GLN A 8 -18.97 15.54 8.73
N LEU A 9 -19.03 16.77 9.25
CA LEU A 9 -18.44 17.96 8.61
C LEU A 9 -16.91 17.96 8.69
N ALA A 10 -16.31 17.58 9.82
CA ALA A 10 -14.86 17.42 9.95
C ALA A 10 -14.30 16.27 9.07
N LEU A 11 -15.09 15.21 8.89
CA LEU A 11 -14.78 14.11 7.97
C LEU A 11 -14.90 14.54 6.50
N GLN A 12 -15.81 15.45 6.16
CA GLN A 12 -15.94 15.99 4.80
C GLN A 12 -14.84 17.01 4.46
N SER A 13 -14.44 17.85 5.41
CA SER A 13 -13.30 18.76 5.22
C SER A 13 -12.01 17.98 5.01
N SER A 14 -11.78 16.91 5.78
CA SER A 14 -10.58 16.07 5.63
C SER A 14 -10.52 15.39 4.26
N LEU A 15 -11.65 14.93 3.71
CA LEU A 15 -11.68 14.30 2.39
C LEU A 15 -11.31 15.28 1.26
N LEU A 16 -11.84 16.51 1.30
CA LEU A 16 -11.50 17.54 0.31
C LEU A 16 -10.04 17.98 0.44
N GLU A 17 -9.52 18.06 1.67
CA GLU A 17 -8.10 18.32 1.94
C GLU A 17 -7.20 17.22 1.38
N HIS A 18 -7.59 15.94 1.50
CA HIS A 18 -6.83 14.81 0.94
C HIS A 18 -6.85 14.74 -0.60
N LEU A 19 -7.98 15.05 -1.25
CA LEU A 19 -8.02 15.18 -2.71
C LEU A 19 -7.09 16.30 -3.18
N SER A 20 -7.17 17.43 -2.50
CA SER A 20 -6.34 18.60 -2.82
C SER A 20 -4.86 18.29 -2.59
N TYR A 21 -4.52 17.58 -1.52
CA TYR A 21 -3.15 17.11 -1.26
C TYR A 21 -2.64 16.17 -2.36
N SER A 22 -3.41 15.13 -2.71
CA SER A 22 -3.03 14.19 -3.77
C SER A 22 -2.81 14.88 -5.12
N GLN A 23 -3.64 15.88 -5.44
CA GLN A 23 -3.46 16.69 -6.65
C GLN A 23 -2.18 17.53 -6.58
N ARG A 24 -1.88 18.16 -5.44
CA ARG A 24 -0.64 18.92 -5.26
C ARG A 24 0.61 18.05 -5.31
N VAL A 25 0.54 16.81 -4.81
CA VAL A 25 1.62 15.81 -4.98
C VAL A 25 1.82 15.45 -6.45
N LEU A 26 0.74 15.34 -7.24
CA LEU A 26 0.85 15.13 -8.69
C LEU A 26 1.50 16.33 -9.40
N GLU A 27 1.10 17.56 -9.05
CA GLU A 27 1.71 18.78 -9.57
C GLU A 27 3.20 18.88 -9.18
N PHE A 28 3.53 18.53 -7.94
CA PHE A 28 4.91 18.40 -7.47
C PHE A 28 5.71 17.39 -8.31
N SER A 29 5.15 16.19 -8.51
CA SER A 29 5.76 15.12 -9.31
C SER A 29 6.09 15.58 -10.73
N ASN A 30 5.17 16.28 -11.39
CA ASN A 30 5.37 16.79 -12.75
C ASN A 30 6.50 17.83 -12.85
N ARG A 31 6.87 18.48 -11.75
CA ARG A 31 7.95 19.49 -11.71
C ARG A 31 9.31 18.87 -11.39
N LEU A 32 9.37 17.62 -10.93
CA LEU A 32 10.63 16.97 -10.56
C LEU A 32 11.62 16.85 -11.73
N ASP A 33 11.14 16.77 -12.97
CA ASP A 33 12.01 16.69 -14.15
C ASP A 33 12.81 17.97 -14.41
N SER A 34 12.36 19.10 -13.87
CA SER A 34 13.08 20.38 -13.97
C SER A 34 14.23 20.53 -12.97
N ILE A 35 14.32 19.63 -11.98
CA ILE A 35 15.31 19.70 -10.90
C ILE A 35 16.58 18.94 -11.29
N SER A 36 17.72 19.64 -11.24
CA SER A 36 18.99 19.17 -11.80
C SER A 36 20.03 18.79 -10.75
N THR A 37 19.81 19.07 -9.47
CA THR A 37 20.75 18.71 -8.39
C THR A 37 20.06 18.07 -7.18
N LEU A 38 20.80 17.29 -6.38
CA LEU A 38 20.29 16.72 -5.13
C LEU A 38 19.90 17.81 -4.12
N ASN A 39 20.69 18.87 -4.02
CA ASN A 39 20.43 19.94 -3.06
C ASN A 39 19.14 20.69 -3.40
N GLU A 40 18.89 20.98 -4.69
CA GLU A 40 17.62 21.55 -5.15
C GLU A 40 16.45 20.62 -4.87
N LEU A 41 16.61 19.31 -5.14
CA LEU A 41 15.56 18.31 -4.91
C LEU A 41 15.19 18.21 -3.42
N LEU A 42 16.20 18.17 -2.55
CA LEU A 42 16.01 18.15 -1.11
C LEU A 42 15.31 19.43 -0.63
N ALA A 43 15.81 20.60 -1.04
CA ALA A 43 15.22 21.88 -0.65
C ALA A 43 13.77 22.02 -1.13
N TYR A 44 13.50 21.68 -2.40
CA TYR A 44 12.17 21.74 -2.99
C TYR A 44 11.18 20.79 -2.30
N THR A 45 11.62 19.58 -1.95
CA THR A 45 10.78 18.61 -1.22
C THR A 45 10.48 19.09 0.21
N LYS A 46 11.48 19.68 0.90
CA LYS A 46 11.27 20.28 2.23
C LYS A 46 10.29 21.45 2.16
N GLU A 47 10.45 22.34 1.20
CA GLU A 47 9.57 23.49 0.98
C GLU A 47 8.11 23.07 0.71
N PHE A 48 7.92 22.03 -0.11
CA PHE A 48 6.60 21.45 -0.36
C PHE A 48 5.93 21.06 0.96
N MET A 49 6.61 20.29 1.81
CA MET A 49 6.05 19.83 3.09
C MET A 49 5.79 20.95 4.08
N PHE A 50 6.66 21.96 4.15
CA PHE A 50 6.38 23.15 4.97
C PHE A 50 5.18 23.93 4.45
N THR A 51 5.00 24.03 3.13
CA THR A 51 3.81 24.66 2.53
C THR A 51 2.53 23.90 2.86
N GLU A 52 2.57 22.56 2.80
CA GLU A 52 1.44 21.71 3.19
C GLU A 52 1.02 21.90 4.65
N ARG A 53 1.98 22.06 5.56
CA ARG A 53 1.72 22.38 6.97
C ARG A 53 1.23 23.80 7.18
N ASP A 54 1.97 24.79 6.69
CA ASP A 54 1.80 26.20 7.07
C ASP A 54 0.62 26.85 6.34
N TYR A 55 0.38 26.46 5.09
CA TYR A 55 -0.64 27.08 4.26
C TYR A 55 -1.91 26.24 4.15
N TYR A 56 -1.77 24.94 3.88
CA TYR A 56 -2.91 24.05 3.67
C TYR A 56 -3.40 23.35 4.93
N GLN A 57 -2.57 23.28 5.98
CA GLN A 57 -2.84 22.56 7.24
C GLN A 57 -3.27 21.11 7.01
N SER A 58 -2.87 20.53 5.88
CA SER A 58 -3.17 19.16 5.46
C SER A 58 -2.35 18.11 6.21
N ILE A 59 -1.23 18.55 6.80
CA ILE A 59 -0.22 17.74 7.47
C ILE A 59 0.20 18.42 8.77
N GLY A 60 0.30 17.65 9.86
CA GLY A 60 0.68 18.16 11.18
C GLY A 60 2.19 18.41 11.33
N ALA A 61 2.58 19.22 12.32
CA ALA A 61 4.00 19.55 12.56
C ALA A 61 4.88 18.32 12.81
N GLN A 62 4.42 17.39 13.67
CA GLN A 62 5.15 16.15 13.97
C GLN A 62 5.32 15.27 12.73
N GLN A 63 4.32 15.27 11.84
CA GLN A 63 4.35 14.50 10.61
C GLN A 63 5.35 15.09 9.62
N VAL A 64 5.43 16.43 9.50
CA VAL A 64 6.51 17.08 8.74
C VAL A 64 7.87 16.70 9.29
N GLU A 65 8.10 16.80 10.60
CA GLU A 65 9.39 16.43 11.21
C GLU A 65 9.80 14.99 10.91
N ASN A 66 8.85 14.04 11.02
CA ASN A 66 9.08 12.65 10.68
C ASN A 66 9.41 12.48 9.19
N PHE A 67 8.65 13.13 8.30
CA PHE A 67 8.94 13.10 6.88
C PHE A 67 10.32 13.68 6.56
N ILE A 68 10.72 14.80 7.18
CA ILE A 68 12.03 15.39 6.93
C ILE A 68 13.15 14.44 7.34
N ARG A 69 13.03 13.74 8.47
CA ARG A 69 13.99 12.72 8.89
C ARG A 69 14.07 11.58 7.87
N ASP A 70 12.92 11.04 7.46
CA ASP A 70 12.84 9.94 6.50
C ASP A 70 13.43 10.36 5.13
N LEU A 71 13.19 11.61 4.71
CA LEU A 71 13.76 12.20 3.51
C LEU A 71 15.28 12.35 3.62
N GLU A 72 15.80 12.83 4.75
CA GLU A 72 17.25 12.98 4.95
C GLU A 72 17.96 11.62 4.96
N GLU A 73 17.39 10.61 5.61
CA GLU A 73 17.88 9.22 5.57
C GLU A 73 17.91 8.69 4.14
N LEU A 74 16.83 8.89 3.37
CA LEU A 74 16.77 8.54 1.97
C LEU A 74 17.89 9.20 1.17
N PHE A 75 18.11 10.51 1.35
CA PHE A 75 19.17 11.23 0.63
C PHE A 75 20.58 10.75 0.99
N LEU A 76 20.84 10.37 2.25
CA LEU A 76 22.12 9.81 2.67
C LEU A 76 22.44 8.50 1.93
N CYS A 77 21.44 7.66 1.66
CA CYS A 77 21.61 6.41 0.90
C CYS A 77 21.96 6.65 -0.57
N PHE A 78 21.46 7.73 -1.17
CA PHE A 78 21.66 8.03 -2.61
C PHE A 78 22.86 8.94 -2.88
N TYR A 79 23.28 9.78 -1.92
CA TYR A 79 24.46 10.64 -2.04
C TYR A 79 25.75 9.84 -2.35
N GLN A 80 25.79 8.57 -1.97
CA GLN A 80 26.95 7.69 -2.15
C GLN A 80 27.02 7.00 -3.53
N ASN A 81 25.96 7.05 -4.35
CA ASN A 81 25.78 6.10 -5.49
C ASN A 81 25.52 6.75 -6.87
N ASP A 82 25.92 8.01 -7.06
CA ASP A 82 25.84 8.76 -8.33
C ASP A 82 24.40 9.23 -8.74
N PHE A 83 24.30 10.42 -9.35
CA PHE A 83 23.06 11.20 -9.53
C PHE A 83 22.11 10.68 -10.64
N ASN A 84 22.09 9.38 -10.92
CA ASN A 84 21.01 8.81 -11.74
C ASN A 84 19.72 8.78 -10.90
N SER A 85 19.02 9.92 -10.90
CA SER A 85 18.04 10.37 -9.90
C SER A 85 16.62 9.85 -10.08
N ILE A 86 16.33 9.06 -11.12
CA ILE A 86 14.98 8.50 -11.37
C ILE A 86 14.48 7.70 -10.16
N PRO A 87 15.27 6.75 -9.58
CA PRO A 87 14.80 5.99 -8.42
C PRO A 87 14.58 6.88 -7.19
N LEU A 88 15.39 7.92 -6.98
CA LEU A 88 15.23 8.85 -5.85
C LEU A 88 13.95 9.69 -6.00
N LYS A 89 13.66 10.20 -7.20
CA LYS A 89 12.42 10.94 -7.49
C LYS A 89 11.18 10.07 -7.25
N SER A 90 11.20 8.81 -7.71
CA SER A 90 10.13 7.83 -7.43
C SER A 90 9.94 7.63 -5.93
N LEU A 91 11.02 7.43 -5.18
CA LEU A 91 10.95 7.23 -3.72
C LEU A 91 10.43 8.45 -2.96
N ILE A 92 10.78 9.67 -3.39
CA ILE A 92 10.21 10.90 -2.83
C ILE A 92 8.70 10.96 -3.07
N ILE A 93 8.23 10.63 -4.27
CA ILE A 93 6.79 10.60 -4.58
C ILE A 93 6.09 9.55 -3.71
N ILE A 94 6.69 8.38 -3.52
CA ILE A 94 6.18 7.35 -2.62
C ILE A 94 6.05 7.91 -1.19
N LEU A 95 7.09 8.56 -0.66
CA LEU A 95 7.06 9.18 0.67
C LEU A 95 5.96 10.23 0.83
N LEU A 96 5.76 11.05 -0.19
CA LEU A 96 4.71 12.07 -0.20
C LEU A 96 3.32 11.42 -0.22
N LYS A 97 3.11 10.40 -1.06
CA LYS A 97 1.83 9.68 -1.12
C LYS A 97 1.54 8.89 0.17
N GLN A 98 2.57 8.42 0.88
CA GLN A 98 2.42 7.76 2.18
C GLN A 98 1.87 8.70 3.27
N GLN A 99 1.95 10.02 3.12
CA GLN A 99 1.40 10.94 4.12
C GLN A 99 -0.12 10.82 4.28
N VAL A 100 -0.84 10.47 3.20
CA VAL A 100 -2.28 10.24 3.25
C VAL A 100 -2.62 9.09 4.19
N GLU A 101 -1.92 7.96 4.06
CA GLU A 101 -2.19 6.80 4.91
C GLU A 101 -1.76 7.00 6.36
N ILE A 102 -0.70 7.79 6.60
CA ILE A 102 -0.28 8.17 7.95
C ILE A 102 -1.39 8.98 8.63
N CYS A 103 -1.98 9.95 7.92
CA CYS A 103 -3.10 10.73 8.44
C CYS A 103 -4.35 9.85 8.67
N TRP A 104 -4.69 8.98 7.71
CA TRP A 104 -5.88 8.13 7.81
C TRP A 104 -5.82 7.18 9.00
N TYR A 105 -4.65 6.61 9.25
CA TYR A 105 -4.44 5.60 10.29
C TYR A 105 -3.74 6.15 11.54
N ASP A 106 -3.74 7.46 11.72
CA ASP A 106 -3.29 8.05 12.97
C ASP A 106 -4.20 7.59 14.12
N GLY A 107 -3.60 7.19 15.23
CA GLY A 107 -4.29 6.63 16.38
C GLY A 107 -4.90 5.22 16.19
N PHE A 108 -4.72 4.56 15.05
CA PHE A 108 -5.10 3.15 14.90
C PHE A 108 -4.10 2.23 15.59
N ASP A 109 -4.60 1.13 16.17
CA ASP A 109 -3.75 0.07 16.71
C ASP A 109 -2.90 -0.55 15.60
N ARG A 110 -1.65 -0.83 15.92
CA ARG A 110 -0.67 -1.43 15.01
C ARG A 110 -0.19 -2.76 15.57
N TYR A 111 -0.10 -3.76 14.68
CA TYR A 111 0.55 -5.02 14.98
C TYR A 111 2.05 -4.81 15.11
N LEU A 112 2.55 -4.91 16.32
CA LEU A 112 3.96 -4.77 16.65
C LEU A 112 4.75 -6.03 16.27
N ASN A 113 4.16 -7.21 16.45
CA ASN A 113 4.79 -8.51 16.24
C ASN A 113 3.78 -9.59 15.80
N SER A 114 4.28 -10.79 15.50
CA SER A 114 3.45 -11.93 15.05
C SER A 114 2.48 -12.43 16.13
N ASP A 115 2.86 -12.36 17.40
CA ASP A 115 2.02 -12.88 18.50
C ASP A 115 0.70 -12.12 18.60
N GLN A 116 0.72 -10.80 18.35
CA GLN A 116 -0.50 -9.98 18.29
C GLN A 116 -1.41 -10.38 17.13
N ILE A 117 -0.84 -10.77 15.98
CA ILE A 117 -1.61 -11.27 14.83
C ILE A 117 -2.25 -12.61 15.16
N ASP A 118 -1.50 -13.53 15.78
CA ASP A 118 -1.99 -14.86 16.13
C ASP A 118 -3.08 -14.82 17.20
N CYS A 119 -3.03 -13.83 18.10
CA CYS A 119 -4.03 -13.63 19.15
C CYS A 119 -5.27 -12.83 18.69
N ASP A 120 -5.21 -12.12 17.55
CA ASP A 120 -6.33 -11.33 17.06
C ASP A 120 -7.41 -12.21 16.41
N ARG A 121 -8.50 -12.43 17.15
CA ARG A 121 -9.65 -13.22 16.72
C ARG A 121 -10.50 -12.55 15.63
N GLN A 122 -10.28 -11.27 15.35
CA GLN A 122 -10.95 -10.56 14.26
C GLN A 122 -10.29 -10.83 12.90
N LEU A 123 -9.09 -11.42 12.88
CA LEU A 123 -8.41 -11.78 11.65
C LEU A 123 -8.86 -13.14 11.13
N TYR A 124 -9.23 -13.16 9.85
CA TYR A 124 -9.52 -14.39 9.13
C TYR A 124 -8.25 -15.01 8.57
N ASP A 125 -8.11 -16.33 8.71
CA ASP A 125 -7.03 -17.10 8.08
C ASP A 125 -7.40 -17.44 6.64
N LEU A 126 -6.68 -16.86 5.68
CA LEU A 126 -6.90 -17.08 4.25
C LEU A 126 -6.64 -18.53 3.82
N THR A 127 -5.98 -19.34 4.65
CA THR A 127 -5.67 -20.74 4.37
C THR A 127 -6.63 -21.74 5.04
N SER A 128 -7.62 -21.23 5.79
CA SER A 128 -8.56 -22.06 6.55
C SER A 128 -9.34 -23.05 5.67
N ARG A 129 -9.59 -24.26 6.24
CA ARG A 129 -10.32 -25.36 5.59
C ARG A 129 -11.37 -25.94 6.54
N PRO A 130 -12.66 -25.95 6.19
CA PRO A 130 -13.24 -25.38 4.97
C PRO A 130 -13.16 -23.85 4.95
N PRO A 131 -13.05 -23.22 3.76
CA PRO A 131 -13.13 -21.76 3.66
C PRO A 131 -14.54 -21.30 4.05
N ARG A 132 -14.63 -20.18 4.78
CA ARG A 132 -15.91 -19.51 5.08
C ARG A 132 -16.32 -18.51 3.99
N TYR A 133 -15.32 -17.98 3.28
CA TYR A 133 -15.52 -16.94 2.26
C TYR A 133 -14.90 -17.36 0.93
N HIS A 134 -15.53 -16.99 -0.17
CA HIS A 134 -14.91 -17.01 -1.49
C HIS A 134 -13.78 -15.98 -1.57
N LEU A 135 -12.65 -16.37 -2.13
CA LEU A 135 -11.51 -15.49 -2.39
C LEU A 135 -11.35 -15.37 -3.90
N ASN A 136 -11.72 -14.21 -4.46
CA ASN A 136 -11.56 -13.90 -5.88
C ASN A 136 -10.16 -13.32 -6.17
N PHE A 137 -9.20 -13.52 -5.27
CA PHE A 137 -7.83 -13.08 -5.40
C PHE A 137 -6.87 -14.23 -5.04
N SER A 138 -5.66 -14.14 -5.55
CA SER A 138 -4.63 -15.17 -5.42
C SER A 138 -3.51 -14.67 -4.53
N PHE A 139 -2.92 -15.56 -3.73
CA PHE A 139 -1.73 -15.27 -2.96
C PHE A 139 -0.82 -16.49 -2.91
N THR A 140 0.48 -16.28 -2.69
CA THR A 140 1.40 -17.38 -2.39
C THR A 140 1.87 -17.27 -0.95
N VAL A 141 1.82 -18.37 -0.20
CA VAL A 141 2.31 -18.41 1.19
C VAL A 141 3.84 -18.53 1.21
N LEU A 142 4.49 -17.66 1.97
CA LEU A 142 5.90 -17.80 2.33
C LEU A 142 6.03 -18.72 3.55
N GLN A 143 6.78 -19.81 3.42
CA GLN A 143 7.11 -20.71 4.53
C GLN A 143 8.62 -20.62 4.82
N GLU A 144 9.00 -20.07 5.96
CA GLU A 144 10.42 -19.75 6.27
C GLU A 144 11.19 -20.88 6.96
N ALA A 145 10.52 -21.97 7.39
CA ALA A 145 11.10 -23.01 8.24
C ALA A 145 11.63 -24.25 7.50
N GLY A 146 12.86 -24.68 7.84
CA GLY A 146 13.42 -25.99 7.50
C GLY A 146 13.42 -26.34 6.01
N ILE A 147 12.99 -27.57 5.69
CA ILE A 147 12.90 -28.12 4.32
C ILE A 147 12.04 -27.23 3.40
N HIS A 148 11.09 -26.47 3.98
CA HIS A 148 10.20 -25.61 3.21
C HIS A 148 10.92 -24.44 2.54
N ARG A 149 12.08 -24.00 3.04
CA ARG A 149 12.89 -22.96 2.36
C ARG A 149 13.42 -23.47 1.02
N PHE A 150 13.90 -24.71 0.98
CA PHE A 150 14.35 -25.36 -0.26
C PHE A 150 13.18 -25.66 -1.20
N LEU A 151 12.05 -26.13 -0.65
CA LEU A 151 10.83 -26.32 -1.45
C LEU A 151 10.31 -25.00 -2.02
N ASN A 152 10.41 -23.90 -1.30
CA ASN A 152 9.98 -22.58 -1.77
C ASN A 152 10.89 -22.02 -2.86
N SER A 153 12.21 -22.28 -2.81
CA SER A 153 13.11 -21.90 -3.90
C SER A 153 12.80 -22.69 -5.17
N LEU A 154 12.49 -23.99 -5.05
CA LEU A 154 12.02 -24.83 -6.16
C LEU A 154 10.65 -24.38 -6.68
N LYS A 155 9.67 -24.13 -5.80
CA LYS A 155 8.35 -23.59 -6.18
C LYS A 155 8.47 -22.23 -6.85
N ARG A 156 9.39 -21.36 -6.41
CA ARG A 156 9.66 -20.08 -7.07
C ARG A 156 10.26 -20.29 -8.46
N ARG A 157 11.23 -21.20 -8.60
CA ARG A 157 11.81 -21.54 -9.90
C ARG A 157 10.77 -22.13 -10.86
N LEU A 158 9.90 -23.01 -10.36
CA LEU A 158 8.76 -23.54 -11.14
C LEU A 158 7.78 -22.43 -11.52
N ARG A 159 7.42 -21.52 -10.60
CA ARG A 159 6.56 -20.37 -10.89
C ARG A 159 7.16 -19.46 -11.96
N LEU A 160 8.47 -19.20 -11.90
CA LEU A 160 9.19 -18.45 -12.95
C LEU A 160 9.14 -19.19 -14.29
N LEU A 161 9.36 -20.50 -14.30
CA LEU A 161 9.27 -21.33 -15.51
C LEU A 161 7.84 -21.35 -16.09
N LEU A 162 6.83 -21.37 -15.22
CA LEU A 162 5.41 -21.34 -15.59
C LEU A 162 4.90 -19.91 -15.87
N ASN A 163 5.78 -18.91 -15.84
CA ASN A 163 5.44 -17.50 -15.98
C ASN A 163 4.27 -17.07 -15.09
N HIS A 164 4.25 -17.50 -13.83
CA HIS A 164 3.19 -17.18 -12.89
C HIS A 164 3.36 -15.77 -12.28
N PRO A 165 2.29 -15.00 -12.02
CA PRO A 165 2.35 -13.66 -11.40
C PRO A 165 3.21 -13.57 -10.14
N ALA A 166 3.05 -14.52 -9.22
CA ALA A 166 3.89 -14.62 -8.03
C ALA A 166 5.37 -15.03 -8.26
N GLY A 167 5.84 -15.20 -9.50
CA GLY A 167 7.17 -15.75 -9.81
C GLY A 167 8.34 -14.90 -9.32
N GLY A 168 8.19 -13.58 -9.34
CA GLY A 168 9.19 -12.64 -8.82
C GLY A 168 9.11 -12.39 -7.31
N THR A 169 8.09 -12.95 -6.64
CA THR A 169 7.73 -12.57 -5.27
C THR A 169 8.20 -13.63 -4.26
N VAL A 170 8.49 -13.18 -3.05
CA VAL A 170 8.83 -14.08 -1.93
C VAL A 170 7.57 -14.77 -1.40
N GLY A 171 6.40 -14.13 -1.53
CA GLY A 171 5.12 -14.58 -1.02
C GLY A 171 4.73 -13.90 0.30
N MET A 172 3.48 -14.07 0.70
CA MET A 172 2.92 -13.52 1.94
C MET A 172 3.41 -14.29 3.16
N LYS A 173 4.11 -13.61 4.07
CA LYS A 173 4.50 -14.16 5.38
C LYS A 173 3.28 -14.34 6.29
N THR A 174 2.44 -13.31 6.39
CA THR A 174 1.20 -13.34 7.16
C THR A 174 0.03 -13.67 6.25
N VAL A 175 -0.67 -14.77 6.53
CA VAL A 175 -1.88 -15.21 5.79
C VAL A 175 -3.19 -14.83 6.51
N ARG A 176 -3.08 -13.97 7.53
CA ARG A 176 -4.21 -13.40 8.28
C ARG A 176 -4.65 -12.08 7.64
N CYS A 177 -5.95 -11.85 7.59
CA CYS A 177 -6.53 -10.69 6.90
C CYS A 177 -7.77 -10.16 7.64
N LYS A 178 -7.95 -8.84 7.66
CA LYS A 178 -9.19 -8.20 8.11
C LYS A 178 -10.30 -8.47 7.09
N LEU A 179 -11.53 -8.63 7.59
CA LEU A 179 -12.68 -8.96 6.74
C LEU A 179 -12.98 -7.89 5.69
N ALA A 180 -12.85 -6.61 6.05
CA ALA A 180 -12.98 -5.49 5.11
C ALA A 180 -12.08 -5.65 3.88
N ILE A 181 -10.84 -6.09 4.08
CA ILE A 181 -9.84 -6.25 3.01
C ILE A 181 -10.18 -7.44 2.11
N ILE A 182 -10.74 -8.53 2.64
CA ILE A 182 -11.25 -9.64 1.81
C ILE A 182 -12.36 -9.14 0.88
N ALA A 183 -13.35 -8.42 1.43
CA ALA A 183 -14.46 -7.89 0.65
C ALA A 183 -13.99 -6.86 -0.40
N LEU A 184 -13.03 -6.00 -0.04
CA LEU A 184 -12.40 -5.06 -0.97
C LEU A 184 -11.69 -5.79 -2.12
N LEU A 185 -10.83 -6.76 -1.82
CA LEU A 185 -10.07 -7.48 -2.85
C LEU A 185 -10.96 -8.28 -3.78
N ASN A 186 -12.02 -8.90 -3.25
CA ASN A 186 -13.01 -9.56 -4.09
C ASN A 186 -13.71 -8.57 -5.02
N GLN A 187 -14.13 -7.42 -4.49
CA GLN A 187 -14.77 -6.37 -5.29
C GLN A 187 -13.81 -5.82 -6.36
N LEU A 188 -12.54 -5.59 -6.05
CA LEU A 188 -11.53 -5.14 -7.01
C LEU A 188 -11.33 -6.16 -8.13
N SER A 189 -11.17 -7.45 -7.79
CA SER A 189 -11.07 -8.52 -8.79
C SER A 189 -12.28 -8.57 -9.72
N ASP A 190 -13.48 -8.41 -9.17
CA ASP A 190 -14.73 -8.36 -9.94
C ASP A 190 -14.79 -7.15 -10.88
N ASP A 191 -14.43 -5.96 -10.40
CA ASP A 191 -14.49 -4.73 -11.18
C ASP A 191 -13.44 -4.73 -12.30
N VAL A 192 -12.23 -5.22 -12.02
CA VAL A 192 -11.20 -5.48 -13.05
C VAL A 192 -11.70 -6.53 -14.04
N GLY A 193 -12.31 -7.61 -13.55
CA GLY A 193 -12.85 -8.66 -14.40
C GLY A 193 -13.95 -8.18 -15.36
N LYS A 194 -14.84 -7.29 -14.88
CA LYS A 194 -15.85 -6.62 -15.73
C LYS A 194 -15.20 -5.76 -16.79
N LEU A 195 -14.21 -4.96 -16.42
CA LEU A 195 -13.50 -4.07 -17.35
C LEU A 195 -12.74 -4.86 -18.43
N CYS A 196 -12.03 -5.92 -18.03
CA CYS A 196 -11.29 -6.80 -18.93
C CYS A 196 -12.16 -7.88 -19.60
N ARG A 197 -13.46 -7.96 -19.27
CA ARG A 197 -14.43 -8.96 -19.77
C ARG A 197 -13.98 -10.41 -19.57
N ARG A 198 -13.36 -10.73 -18.43
CA ARG A 198 -12.97 -12.09 -18.04
C ARG A 198 -12.88 -12.21 -16.53
N SER A 199 -12.93 -13.43 -15.99
CA SER A 199 -12.64 -13.64 -14.57
C SER A 199 -11.17 -13.29 -14.29
N VAL A 200 -10.94 -12.54 -13.21
CA VAL A 200 -9.62 -12.07 -12.80
C VAL A 200 -9.40 -12.44 -11.35
N SER A 201 -8.19 -12.92 -11.05
CA SER A 201 -7.71 -13.11 -9.69
C SER A 201 -6.47 -12.25 -9.48
N LEU A 202 -6.60 -11.17 -8.70
CA LEU A 202 -5.48 -10.28 -8.39
C LEU A 202 -4.43 -11.01 -7.56
N GLN A 203 -3.17 -10.91 -7.95
CA GLN A 203 -2.05 -11.50 -7.20
C GLN A 203 -1.66 -10.56 -6.05
N VAL A 204 -1.98 -10.97 -4.82
CA VAL A 204 -1.62 -10.27 -3.59
C VAL A 204 -0.27 -10.77 -3.07
N ASN A 205 0.60 -9.82 -2.74
CA ASN A 205 1.97 -10.06 -2.29
C ASN A 205 2.14 -9.82 -0.79
N SER A 206 1.37 -8.91 -0.21
CA SER A 206 1.40 -8.61 1.23
C SER A 206 0.09 -7.97 1.69
N ILE A 207 -0.29 -8.20 2.96
CA ILE A 207 -1.44 -7.51 3.60
C ILE A 207 -0.98 -6.95 4.95
N ILE A 208 -0.66 -7.82 5.91
CA ILE A 208 -0.18 -7.39 7.22
C ILE A 208 1.33 -7.53 7.30
N ARG A 209 2.01 -6.41 7.60
CA ARG A 209 3.43 -6.37 8.00
C ARG A 209 3.51 -5.72 9.36
N THR A 210 4.01 -6.48 10.34
CA THR A 210 4.21 -5.98 11.71
C THR A 210 5.30 -4.91 11.74
N VAL A 211 5.31 -4.07 12.78
CA VAL A 211 6.39 -3.10 13.01
C VAL A 211 7.76 -3.79 13.09
N GLU A 212 7.86 -4.92 13.80
CA GLU A 212 9.09 -5.73 13.88
C GLU A 212 9.59 -6.19 12.50
N HIS A 213 8.68 -6.70 11.66
CA HIS A 213 9.00 -7.09 10.28
C HIS A 213 9.53 -5.91 9.46
N GLN A 214 8.93 -4.72 9.60
CA GLN A 214 9.41 -3.53 8.90
C GLN A 214 10.79 -3.09 9.42
N GLN A 215 11.02 -3.14 10.74
CA GLN A 215 12.34 -2.88 11.33
C GLN A 215 13.39 -3.88 10.83
N HIS A 216 13.02 -5.16 10.70
CA HIS A 216 13.89 -6.18 10.14
C HIS A 216 14.24 -5.91 8.67
N LEU A 217 13.26 -5.54 7.84
CA LEU A 217 13.50 -5.16 6.44
C LEU A 217 14.39 -3.91 6.33
N ALA A 218 14.14 -2.90 7.17
CA ALA A 218 15.00 -1.72 7.26
C ALA A 218 16.44 -2.09 7.64
N GLY A 219 16.61 -3.00 8.60
CA GLY A 219 17.93 -3.52 8.99
C GLY A 219 18.65 -4.31 7.90
N LEU A 220 17.93 -4.82 6.89
CA LEU A 220 18.49 -5.46 5.70
C LEU A 220 18.78 -4.47 4.56
N GLY A 221 18.55 -3.17 4.78
CA GLY A 221 18.76 -2.11 3.79
C GLY A 221 17.60 -1.92 2.82
N TYR A 222 16.42 -2.50 3.06
CA TYR A 222 15.21 -2.15 2.31
C TYR A 222 14.60 -0.86 2.86
N TRP A 223 14.07 -0.03 1.97
CA TRP A 223 13.23 1.09 2.40
C TRP A 223 11.91 0.53 2.96
N ALA A 224 11.73 0.62 4.27
CA ALA A 224 10.63 -0.01 5.01
C ALA A 224 10.14 0.90 6.15
N PRO A 225 9.42 2.00 5.84
CA PRO A 225 9.01 2.97 6.85
C PRO A 225 8.09 2.31 7.89
N GLN A 226 8.39 2.52 9.17
CA GLN A 226 7.66 1.89 10.28
C GLN A 226 6.20 2.37 10.38
N THR A 227 5.90 3.52 9.78
CA THR A 227 4.59 4.18 9.79
C THR A 227 3.62 3.64 8.72
N THR A 228 4.07 2.71 7.88
CA THR A 228 3.22 2.07 6.86
C THR A 228 1.91 1.52 7.41
N SER A 229 0.84 1.71 6.65
CA SER A 229 -0.50 1.23 6.99
C SER A 229 -0.62 -0.31 7.01
N HIS A 230 0.34 -1.07 6.46
CA HIS A 230 0.36 -2.54 6.59
C HIS A 230 0.31 -3.02 8.04
N SER A 231 0.88 -2.25 8.97
CA SER A 231 0.88 -2.59 10.40
C SER A 231 -0.51 -2.46 11.05
N THR A 232 -1.47 -1.81 10.39
CA THR A 232 -2.88 -1.74 10.84
C THR A 232 -3.73 -2.87 10.26
N GLY A 233 -3.23 -3.55 9.23
CA GLY A 233 -3.90 -4.61 8.51
C GLY A 233 -4.92 -4.16 7.45
N TYR A 234 -4.92 -2.88 7.09
CA TYR A 234 -5.79 -2.31 6.06
C TYR A 234 -5.08 -1.90 4.76
N ALA A 235 -3.83 -2.34 4.59
CA ALA A 235 -3.05 -2.12 3.39
C ALA A 235 -2.78 -3.42 2.65
N VAL A 236 -2.56 -3.33 1.34
CA VAL A 236 -2.31 -4.48 0.47
C VAL A 236 -1.31 -4.11 -0.60
N ASP A 237 -0.36 -5.00 -0.85
CA ASP A 237 0.52 -4.94 -2.01
C ASP A 237 0.01 -5.90 -3.08
N ILE A 238 -0.27 -5.38 -4.26
CA ILE A 238 -0.72 -6.14 -5.44
C ILE A 238 0.43 -6.19 -6.44
N GLU A 239 0.71 -7.36 -7.00
CA GLU A 239 1.71 -7.53 -8.07
C GLU A 239 1.45 -6.56 -9.23
N GLN A 240 2.49 -5.90 -9.74
CA GLN A 240 2.38 -4.97 -10.86
C GLN A 240 3.35 -5.33 -11.98
N ALA A 241 4.63 -5.53 -11.64
CA ALA A 241 5.69 -5.76 -12.61
C ALA A 241 5.40 -6.95 -13.53
N TRP A 242 4.87 -8.05 -12.99
CA TRP A 242 4.49 -9.20 -13.82
C TRP A 242 3.39 -8.84 -14.82
N TYR A 243 2.32 -8.15 -14.40
CA TYR A 243 1.23 -7.77 -15.32
C TYR A 243 1.74 -6.80 -16.39
N ALA A 244 2.55 -5.80 -16.01
CA ALA A 244 3.12 -4.85 -16.95
C ALA A 244 3.89 -5.55 -18.10
N LYS A 245 4.62 -6.62 -17.75
CA LYS A 245 5.45 -7.37 -18.70
C LYS A 245 4.68 -8.45 -19.48
N ASN A 246 3.71 -9.10 -18.87
CA ASN A 246 3.13 -10.36 -19.39
C ASN A 246 1.65 -10.26 -19.78
N ASP A 247 0.91 -9.28 -19.24
CA ASP A 247 -0.52 -9.13 -19.50
C ASP A 247 -0.89 -7.63 -19.48
N ARG A 248 -0.55 -6.95 -20.59
CA ARG A 248 -0.72 -5.51 -20.71
C ARG A 248 -2.18 -5.07 -20.54
N GLN A 249 -3.13 -5.84 -21.06
CA GLN A 249 -4.55 -5.56 -20.92
C GLN A 249 -4.99 -5.61 -19.46
N LEU A 250 -4.52 -6.61 -18.70
CA LEU A 250 -4.81 -6.70 -17.28
C LEU A 250 -4.13 -5.60 -16.48
N PHE A 251 -2.88 -5.29 -16.80
CA PHE A 251 -2.16 -4.18 -16.17
C PHE A 251 -2.94 -2.87 -16.29
N GLU A 252 -3.36 -2.51 -17.51
CA GLU A 252 -4.14 -1.29 -17.76
C GLU A 252 -5.51 -1.35 -17.08
N GLY A 253 -6.17 -2.52 -17.08
CA GLY A 253 -7.44 -2.71 -16.39
C GLY A 253 -7.34 -2.54 -14.87
N ILE A 254 -6.30 -3.09 -14.24
CA ILE A 254 -6.04 -2.93 -12.81
C ILE A 254 -5.76 -1.46 -12.51
N GLN A 255 -4.86 -0.83 -13.26
CA GLN A 255 -4.49 0.56 -13.08
C GLN A 255 -5.72 1.48 -13.14
N LEU A 256 -6.58 1.33 -14.16
CA LEU A 256 -7.80 2.14 -14.30
C LEU A 256 -8.78 1.96 -13.13
N VAL A 257 -8.95 0.72 -12.65
CA VAL A 257 -9.82 0.47 -11.48
C VAL A 257 -9.23 1.08 -10.22
N LEU A 258 -7.92 0.93 -9.98
CA LEU A 258 -7.27 1.51 -8.81
C LEU A 258 -7.30 3.04 -8.84
N GLU A 259 -7.04 3.66 -9.99
CA GLU A 259 -7.15 5.11 -10.20
C GLU A 259 -8.58 5.61 -9.94
N ASP A 260 -9.59 4.88 -10.39
CA ASP A 260 -10.99 5.22 -10.12
C ASP A 260 -11.33 5.15 -8.62
N TYR A 261 -10.86 4.12 -7.91
CA TYR A 261 -11.01 4.02 -6.47
C TYR A 261 -10.26 5.15 -5.74
N ALA A 262 -9.08 5.52 -6.20
CA ALA A 262 -8.31 6.64 -5.64
C ALA A 262 -9.03 7.98 -5.83
N ARG A 263 -9.55 8.26 -7.03
CA ARG A 263 -10.33 9.48 -7.31
C ARG A 263 -11.59 9.58 -6.46
N ARG A 264 -12.20 8.45 -6.11
CA ARG A 264 -13.36 8.38 -5.21
C ARG A 264 -12.98 8.38 -3.73
N LEU A 265 -11.69 8.49 -3.40
CA LEU A 265 -11.15 8.38 -2.04
C LEU A 265 -11.49 7.06 -1.34
N HIS A 266 -11.71 6.00 -2.11
CA HIS A 266 -11.90 4.67 -1.52
C HIS A 266 -10.57 4.09 -1.05
N LEU A 267 -9.51 4.36 -1.80
CA LEU A 267 -8.16 3.87 -1.55
C LEU A 267 -7.16 5.01 -1.65
N ASN A 268 -6.10 4.96 -0.86
CA ASN A 268 -4.84 5.59 -1.24
C ASN A 268 -4.10 4.59 -2.11
N VAL A 269 -3.61 5.00 -3.28
CA VAL A 269 -2.93 4.13 -4.24
C VAL A 269 -1.54 4.71 -4.52
N ILE A 270 -0.52 3.91 -4.22
CA ILE A 270 0.88 4.24 -4.43
C ILE A 270 1.44 3.24 -5.44
N ASP A 271 1.99 3.76 -6.52
CA ASP A 271 2.69 2.99 -7.52
C ASP A 271 4.16 2.87 -7.07
N GLU A 272 4.59 1.67 -6.69
CA GLU A 272 5.97 1.37 -6.30
C GLU A 272 6.74 0.65 -7.41
N GLU A 273 6.27 0.76 -8.67
CA GLU A 273 6.79 0.18 -9.91
C GLU A 273 6.72 -1.36 -10.00
N ARG A 274 6.98 -2.05 -8.88
CA ARG A 274 6.92 -3.51 -8.75
C ARG A 274 5.59 -3.99 -8.23
N ILE A 275 4.97 -3.19 -7.38
CA ILE A 275 3.68 -3.45 -6.77
C ILE A 275 2.85 -2.17 -6.75
N TRP A 276 1.54 -2.33 -6.82
CA TRP A 276 0.63 -1.29 -6.35
C TRP A 276 0.42 -1.51 -4.86
N HIS A 277 0.84 -0.53 -4.07
CA HIS A 277 0.49 -0.45 -2.66
C HIS A 277 -0.85 0.28 -2.54
N ILE A 278 -1.83 -0.37 -1.92
CA ILE A 278 -3.15 0.22 -1.68
C ILE A 278 -3.46 0.23 -0.19
N CYS A 279 -4.10 1.30 0.26
CA CYS A 279 -4.56 1.45 1.63
C CYS A 279 -6.04 1.81 1.63
N LEU A 280 -6.87 1.08 2.38
CA LEU A 280 -8.30 1.34 2.46
C LEU A 280 -8.57 2.65 3.22
N ASN A 281 -9.51 3.48 2.75
CA ASN A 281 -9.98 4.61 3.55
C ASN A 281 -10.72 4.11 4.81
N PRO A 282 -10.33 4.53 6.02
CA PRO A 282 -10.97 4.09 7.26
C PRO A 282 -12.48 4.29 7.31
N GLN A 283 -13.00 5.32 6.63
CA GLN A 283 -14.44 5.61 6.58
C GLN A 283 -15.25 4.52 5.85
N LEU A 284 -14.59 3.66 5.07
CA LEU A 284 -15.21 2.57 4.31
C LEU A 284 -15.01 1.20 4.92
N ILE A 285 -14.33 1.08 6.07
CA ILE A 285 -14.11 -0.21 6.74
C ILE A 285 -15.45 -0.90 7.02
N GLU A 286 -16.36 -0.22 7.72
CA GLU A 286 -17.69 -0.77 8.05
C GLU A 286 -18.50 -1.12 6.79
N PHE A 287 -18.38 -0.31 5.73
CA PHE A 287 -19.02 -0.58 4.46
C PHE A 287 -18.56 -1.93 3.87
N TYR A 288 -17.24 -2.19 3.83
CA TYR A 288 -16.73 -3.43 3.28
C TYR A 288 -16.98 -4.64 4.20
N GLU A 289 -16.91 -4.46 5.51
CA GLU A 289 -17.27 -5.52 6.47
C GLU A 289 -18.71 -5.99 6.28
N ASN A 290 -19.64 -5.06 6.13
CA ASN A 290 -21.06 -5.37 5.90
C ASN A 290 -21.31 -6.07 4.55
N ARG A 291 -20.48 -5.80 3.55
CA ARG A 291 -20.56 -6.43 2.22
C ARG A 291 -19.94 -7.81 2.13
N LEU A 292 -19.24 -8.27 3.17
CA LEU A 292 -18.64 -9.60 3.19
C LEU A 292 -19.69 -10.72 3.04
N SER A 293 -20.93 -10.48 3.47
CA SER A 293 -22.05 -11.40 3.31
C SER A 293 -22.26 -11.85 1.85
N LEU A 294 -21.93 -11.00 0.87
CA LEU A 294 -21.99 -11.31 -0.56
C LEU A 294 -21.01 -12.42 -0.98
N TRP A 295 -20.00 -12.71 -0.14
CA TRP A 295 -18.91 -13.62 -0.43
C TRP A 295 -18.87 -14.83 0.51
N THR A 296 -19.94 -15.07 1.28
CA THR A 296 -20.02 -16.23 2.18
C THR A 296 -20.33 -17.50 1.38
N ILE A 297 -19.73 -18.62 1.79
CA ILE A 297 -19.92 -19.96 1.19
C ILE A 297 -21.11 -20.67 1.83
#